data_AF-A0A0B3A8D6-F1
#
_entry.id   AF-A0A0B3A8D6-F1
#
_cell.length_a   1.000
_cell.length_b   1.000
_cell.length_c   1.000
_cell.angle_alpha   90.00
_cell.angle_beta   90.00
_cell.angle_gamma   90.00
#
_symmetry.space_group_name_H-M   'P 1'
#
loop_
_entity.id
_entity.type
_entity.pdbx_description
1 polymer ?
#
loop_
_entity_poly.entity_id
_entity_poly.type
_entity_poly.pdbx_seq_one_letter_code
_entity_poly.pdbx_strand_id
1 'polypeptide(L)'
;MKKQSYLILGIIVVVVIAVIAFFLSNTPKINNTKVMQIANSNSEVLLLNKVIQSQNRFSDCIDEVASIYEQQGIKQLTPEIIEKTRRCKSSVSKEVTKISGNKYLVRYNQDMPEDCKSPRTVSNLLNVEVDMDTKESIVSWQNGITFSESAIQDIENSLEPKDCQSYAEYIGSHGTLN
;
A
#
# COMPACT_ATOMS: atom_id res chain seq x y z
N MET A 1 -21.82 -30.79 47.55
CA MET A 1 -21.23 -29.43 47.54
C MET A 1 -20.70 -29.05 46.15
N LYS A 2 -21.56 -28.92 45.13
CA LYS A 2 -21.16 -28.54 43.75
C LYS A 2 -21.82 -27.25 43.24
N LYS A 3 -22.83 -26.71 43.93
CA LYS A 3 -23.60 -25.54 43.46
C LYS A 3 -22.95 -24.18 43.75
N GLN A 4 -22.09 -24.06 44.76
CA GLN A 4 -21.42 -22.79 45.08
C GLN A 4 -20.26 -22.45 44.13
N SER A 5 -19.56 -23.45 43.57
CA SER A 5 -18.42 -23.23 42.69
C SER A 5 -18.80 -22.62 41.34
N TYR A 6 -20.00 -22.91 40.80
CA TYR A 6 -20.47 -22.34 39.53
C TYR A 6 -20.85 -20.86 39.64
N LEU A 7 -21.35 -20.42 40.80
CA LEU A 7 -21.68 -19.01 41.05
C LEU A 7 -20.43 -18.13 41.10
N ILE A 8 -19.38 -18.60 41.78
CA ILE A 8 -18.11 -17.88 41.88
C ILE A 8 -17.42 -17.82 40.51
N LEU A 9 -17.45 -18.92 39.74
CA LEU A 9 -16.89 -18.95 38.39
C LEU A 9 -17.60 -17.98 37.44
N GLY A 10 -18.94 -17.92 37.51
CA GLY A 10 -19.75 -17.01 36.69
C GLY A 10 -19.46 -15.54 36.95
N ILE A 11 -19.28 -15.14 38.21
CA ILE A 11 -18.95 -13.75 38.58
C ILE A 11 -17.56 -13.36 38.05
N ILE A 12 -16.57 -14.25 38.16
CA ILE A 12 -15.21 -13.99 37.65
C ILE A 12 -15.24 -13.78 36.14
N VAL A 13 -15.99 -14.59 35.38
CA VAL A 13 -16.11 -14.44 33.92
C VAL A 13 -16.74 -13.09 33.56
N VAL A 14 -17.79 -12.67 34.26
CA VAL A 14 -18.46 -11.38 34.00
C VAL A 14 -17.52 -10.21 34.30
N VAL A 15 -16.75 -10.27 35.39
CA VAL A 15 -15.78 -9.22 35.74
C VAL A 15 -14.66 -9.14 34.70
N VAL A 16 -14.14 -10.28 34.25
CA VAL A 16 -13.09 -10.30 33.20
C VAL A 16 -13.59 -9.73 31.88
N ILE A 17 -14.80 -10.09 31.45
CA ILE A 17 -15.41 -9.54 30.23
C ILE A 17 -15.66 -8.03 30.37
N ALA A 18 -16.15 -7.57 31.53
CA ALA A 18 -16.36 -6.14 31.80
C ALA A 18 -15.05 -5.35 31.79
N VAL A 19 -13.97 -5.91 32.36
CA VAL A 19 -12.63 -5.30 32.34
C VAL A 19 -12.09 -5.23 30.91
N ILE A 20 -12.17 -6.32 30.13
CA ILE A 20 -11.75 -6.33 28.72
C ILE A 20 -12.57 -5.32 27.90
N ALA A 21 -13.89 -5.27 28.09
CA ALA A 21 -14.76 -4.30 27.42
C ALA A 21 -14.43 -2.86 27.82
N PHE A 22 -14.12 -2.60 29.09
CA PHE A 22 -13.70 -1.29 29.60
C PHE A 22 -12.34 -0.87 29.02
N PHE A 23 -11.38 -1.79 28.91
CA PHE A 23 -10.10 -1.53 28.24
C PHE A 23 -10.28 -1.27 26.74
N LEU A 24 -11.13 -2.04 26.04
CA LEU A 24 -11.42 -1.84 24.61
C LEU A 24 -12.17 -0.52 24.34
N SER A 25 -13.05 -0.09 25.25
CA SER A 25 -13.81 1.16 25.11
C SER A 25 -13.03 2.41 25.56
N ASN A 26 -12.06 2.26 26.47
CA ASN A 26 -11.15 3.33 26.88
C ASN A 26 -9.81 3.36 26.14
N THR A 27 -9.50 2.37 25.29
CA THR A 27 -8.50 2.60 24.24
C THR A 27 -9.00 3.79 23.42
N PRO A 28 -8.28 4.93 23.40
CA PRO A 28 -8.68 6.06 22.58
C PRO A 28 -8.84 5.53 21.16
N LYS A 29 -10.06 5.52 20.63
CA LYS A 29 -10.27 5.37 19.20
C LYS A 29 -9.55 6.55 18.60
N ILE A 30 -8.29 6.34 18.20
CA ILE A 30 -7.52 7.34 17.47
C ILE A 30 -8.48 7.83 16.38
N ASN A 31 -8.59 9.14 16.22
CA ASN A 31 -9.37 9.72 15.15
C ASN A 31 -8.63 9.50 13.82
N ASN A 32 -8.36 8.23 13.51
CA ASN A 32 -7.62 7.72 12.37
C ASN A 32 -8.20 8.33 11.11
N THR A 33 -9.51 8.53 11.04
CA THR A 33 -10.17 9.19 9.92
C THR A 33 -9.60 10.58 9.62
N LYS A 34 -9.40 11.44 10.63
CA LYS A 34 -8.85 12.79 10.40
C LYS A 34 -7.36 12.78 10.08
N VAL A 35 -6.57 11.98 10.82
CA VAL A 35 -5.13 11.82 10.53
C VAL A 35 -4.93 11.31 9.10
N MET A 36 -5.71 10.31 8.71
CA MET A 36 -5.68 9.74 7.38
C MET A 36 -6.17 10.70 6.30
N GLN A 37 -7.18 11.53 6.55
CA GLN A 37 -7.61 12.56 5.59
C GLN A 37 -6.47 13.53 5.27
N ILE A 38 -5.74 14.00 6.29
CA ILE A 38 -4.59 14.88 6.08
C ILE A 38 -3.49 14.13 5.32
N ALA A 39 -3.09 12.95 5.81
CA ALA A 39 -2.03 12.17 5.18
C ALA A 39 -2.35 11.83 3.71
N ASN A 40 -3.57 11.37 3.40
CA ASN A 40 -3.97 10.97 2.05
C ASN A 40 -4.10 12.16 1.08
N SER A 41 -4.20 13.39 1.58
CA SER A 41 -4.25 14.60 0.73
C SER A 41 -2.88 15.05 0.25
N ASN A 42 -1.80 14.46 0.76
CA ASN A 42 -0.44 14.77 0.36
C ASN A 42 -0.13 14.27 -1.07
N SER A 43 0.54 15.09 -1.88
CA SER A 43 0.90 14.77 -3.27
C SER A 43 1.74 13.50 -3.41
N GLU A 44 2.65 13.23 -2.48
CA GLU A 44 3.48 12.01 -2.50
C GLU A 44 2.66 10.75 -2.26
N VAL A 45 1.58 10.84 -1.48
CA VAL A 45 0.64 9.72 -1.32
C VAL A 45 -0.17 9.52 -2.59
N LEU A 46 -0.53 10.59 -3.31
CA LEU A 46 -1.14 10.48 -4.63
C LEU A 46 -0.18 9.81 -5.62
N LEU A 47 1.09 10.19 -5.62
CA LEU A 47 2.13 9.56 -6.43
C LEU A 47 2.28 8.07 -6.09
N LEU A 48 2.35 7.70 -4.81
CA LEU A 48 2.37 6.30 -4.39
C LEU A 48 1.18 5.51 -4.95
N ASN A 49 -0.03 6.08 -4.90
CA ASN A 49 -1.20 5.43 -5.48
C ASN A 49 -1.06 5.23 -6.99
N LYS A 50 -0.50 6.21 -7.72
CA LYS A 50 -0.23 6.08 -9.16
C LYS A 50 0.83 5.01 -9.45
N VAL A 51 1.90 4.94 -8.67
CA VAL A 51 2.93 3.89 -8.80
C VAL A 51 2.30 2.50 -8.66
N ILE A 52 1.49 2.29 -7.62
CA ILE A 52 0.83 1.00 -7.37
C ILE A 52 -0.19 0.69 -8.48
N GLN A 53 -0.93 1.70 -8.96
CA GLN A 53 -1.82 1.55 -10.11
C GLN A 53 -1.06 1.15 -11.37
N SER A 54 0.07 1.78 -11.67
CA SER A 54 0.89 1.47 -12.85
C SER A 54 1.47 0.06 -12.78
N GLN A 55 1.97 -0.36 -11.62
CA GLN A 55 2.43 -1.74 -11.39
C GLN A 55 1.30 -2.77 -11.61
N ASN A 56 0.11 -2.51 -11.07
CA ASN A 56 -1.04 -3.39 -11.28
C ASN A 56 -1.51 -3.37 -12.73
N ARG A 57 -1.46 -2.23 -13.40
CA ARG A 57 -1.81 -2.10 -14.81
C ARG A 57 -0.88 -2.92 -15.70
N PHE A 58 0.42 -2.89 -15.41
CA PHE A 58 1.40 -3.75 -16.07
C PHE A 58 1.06 -5.23 -15.88
N SER A 59 0.71 -5.63 -14.65
CA SER A 59 0.25 -7.00 -14.36
C SER A 59 -1.03 -7.38 -15.09
N ASP A 60 -1.98 -6.45 -15.24
CA ASP A 60 -3.26 -6.68 -15.90
C ASP A 60 -3.12 -6.81 -17.42
N CYS A 61 -2.22 -6.03 -18.03
CA CYS A 61 -2.02 -5.94 -19.47
C CYS A 61 -0.77 -6.69 -19.97
N ILE A 62 -0.24 -7.63 -19.16
CA ILE A 62 1.05 -8.27 -19.43
C ILE A 62 1.05 -9.08 -20.74
N ASP A 63 -0.10 -9.62 -21.15
CA ASP A 63 -0.22 -10.41 -22.38
C ASP A 63 -0.07 -9.53 -23.63
N GLU A 64 -0.70 -8.35 -23.65
CA GLU A 64 -0.52 -7.35 -24.70
C GLU A 64 0.91 -6.77 -24.69
N VAL A 65 1.48 -6.50 -23.51
CA VAL A 65 2.88 -6.07 -23.38
C VAL A 65 3.82 -7.11 -23.97
N ALA A 66 3.63 -8.39 -23.65
CA ALA A 66 4.44 -9.48 -24.18
C ALA A 66 4.34 -9.59 -25.71
N SER A 67 3.14 -9.46 -26.26
CA SER A 67 2.90 -9.45 -27.71
C SER A 67 3.66 -8.32 -28.41
N ILE A 68 3.60 -7.10 -27.88
CA ILE A 68 4.32 -5.95 -28.45
C ILE A 68 5.83 -6.10 -28.33
N TYR A 69 6.31 -6.57 -27.17
CA TYR A 69 7.74 -6.81 -26.97
C TYR A 69 8.26 -7.84 -27.98
N GLU A 70 7.51 -8.92 -28.25
CA GLU A 70 7.87 -9.90 -29.28
C GLU A 70 7.91 -9.29 -30.68
N GLN A 71 6.94 -8.44 -31.04
CA GLN A 71 6.92 -7.71 -32.32
C GLN A 71 8.14 -6.78 -32.47
N GLN A 72 8.63 -6.22 -31.37
CA GLN A 72 9.83 -5.38 -31.31
C GLN A 72 11.14 -6.18 -31.22
N GLY A 73 11.07 -7.51 -31.17
CA GLY A 73 12.24 -8.39 -31.05
C GLY A 73 12.80 -8.51 -29.62
N ILE A 74 12.08 -8.01 -28.61
CA ILE A 74 12.43 -8.08 -27.19
C ILE A 74 11.91 -9.40 -26.60
N LYS A 75 12.79 -10.41 -26.49
CA LYS A 75 12.45 -11.75 -25.97
C LYS A 75 12.70 -11.91 -24.47
N GLN A 76 12.26 -10.94 -23.66
CA GLN A 76 12.51 -10.95 -22.21
C GLN A 76 11.39 -11.60 -21.40
N LEU A 77 10.18 -11.66 -21.93
CA LEU A 77 9.00 -12.16 -21.22
C LEU A 77 8.73 -13.62 -21.60
N THR A 78 9.24 -14.56 -20.80
CA THR A 78 8.91 -15.98 -20.93
C THR A 78 7.49 -16.26 -20.41
N PRO A 79 6.84 -17.37 -20.82
CA PRO A 79 5.53 -17.74 -20.29
C PRO A 79 5.48 -17.81 -18.75
N GLU A 80 6.57 -18.28 -18.14
CA GLU A 80 6.70 -18.33 -16.68
C GLU A 80 6.72 -16.92 -16.05
N ILE A 81 7.46 -15.98 -16.64
CA ILE A 81 7.52 -14.59 -16.18
C ILE A 81 6.17 -13.90 -16.35
N ILE A 82 5.48 -14.14 -17.45
CA ILE A 82 4.14 -13.59 -17.72
C ILE A 82 3.15 -14.10 -16.66
N GLU A 83 3.11 -15.41 -16.43
CA GLU A 83 2.22 -16.02 -15.43
C GLU A 83 2.53 -15.55 -14.00
N LYS A 84 3.83 -15.39 -13.67
CA LYS A 84 4.23 -14.81 -12.39
C LYS A 84 3.73 -13.37 -12.27
N THR A 85 4.00 -12.55 -13.29
CA THR A 85 3.63 -11.12 -13.31
C THR A 85 2.11 -10.94 -13.15
N ARG A 86 1.30 -11.77 -13.82
CA ARG A 86 -0.18 -11.77 -13.71
C ARG A 86 -0.69 -11.93 -12.26
N ARG A 87 0.07 -12.64 -11.42
CA ARG A 87 -0.27 -12.91 -10.01
C ARG A 87 0.34 -11.89 -9.05
N CYS A 88 1.35 -11.13 -9.48
CA CYS A 88 2.12 -10.20 -8.64
C CYS A 88 1.50 -8.81 -8.53
N LYS A 89 0.21 -8.74 -8.18
CA LYS A 89 -0.46 -7.48 -7.89
C LYS A 89 -0.08 -6.96 -6.51
N SER A 90 -0.06 -5.64 -6.42
CA SER A 90 0.28 -4.90 -5.21
C SER A 90 -0.93 -4.14 -4.66
N SER A 91 -1.00 -4.03 -3.34
CA SER A 91 -1.92 -3.13 -2.64
C SER A 91 -1.17 -2.34 -1.57
N VAL A 92 -1.84 -1.34 -0.99
CA VAL A 92 -1.25 -0.52 0.08
C VAL A 92 -2.05 -0.70 1.37
N SER A 93 -1.42 -1.26 2.40
CA SER A 93 -1.91 -1.19 3.77
C SER A 93 -1.33 0.02 4.50
N LYS A 94 -2.02 0.43 5.55
CA LYS A 94 -1.73 1.68 6.26
C LYS A 94 -1.69 1.43 7.76
N GLU A 95 -0.64 1.89 8.40
CA GLU A 95 -0.48 1.79 9.85
C GLU A 95 -0.37 3.18 10.46
N VAL A 96 -1.21 3.49 11.44
CA VAL A 96 -1.20 4.79 12.13
C VAL A 96 -0.65 4.60 13.54
N THR A 97 0.43 5.29 13.85
CA THR A 97 1.08 5.27 15.16
C THR A 97 1.18 6.69 15.72
N LYS A 98 0.84 6.88 16.99
CA LYS A 98 1.05 8.16 17.67
C LYS A 98 2.54 8.29 18.04
N ILE A 99 3.19 9.39 17.65
CA ILE A 99 4.61 9.63 17.93
C ILE A 99 4.75 10.40 19.25
N SER A 100 4.17 11.61 19.29
CA SER A 100 4.29 12.52 20.43
C SER A 100 3.20 13.58 20.38
N GLY A 101 2.58 13.92 21.51
CA GLY A 101 1.60 15.02 21.56
C GLY A 101 0.47 14.85 20.53
N ASN A 102 0.35 15.79 19.59
CA ASN A 102 -0.61 15.78 18.48
C ASN A 102 0.00 15.32 17.14
N LYS A 103 1.20 14.72 17.16
CA LYS A 103 1.89 14.19 15.99
C LYS A 103 1.68 12.69 15.81
N TYR A 104 1.37 12.29 14.59
CA TYR A 104 1.09 10.91 14.20
C TYR A 104 1.94 10.51 13.00
N LEU A 105 2.40 9.27 12.97
CA LEU A 105 3.05 8.64 11.82
C LEU A 105 2.03 7.77 11.11
N VAL A 106 1.87 7.98 9.81
CA VAL A 106 1.16 7.06 8.91
C VAL A 106 2.19 6.36 8.02
N ARG A 107 2.31 5.04 8.16
CA ARG A 107 3.15 4.21 7.29
C ARG A 107 2.30 3.61 6.19
N TYR A 108 2.77 3.68 4.96
CA TYR A 108 2.12 3.07 3.80
C TYR A 108 2.98 1.89 3.35
N ASN A 109 2.46 0.70 3.63
CA ASN A 109 3.13 -0.55 3.34
C ASN A 109 2.63 -1.15 2.03
N GLN A 110 3.53 -1.62 1.17
CA GLN A 110 3.19 -2.37 -0.01
C GLN A 110 3.00 -3.85 0.34
N ASP A 111 1.79 -4.33 0.09
CA ASP A 111 1.45 -5.74 0.22
C ASP A 111 1.45 -6.38 -1.16
N MET A 112 2.15 -7.51 -1.27
CA MET A 112 2.20 -8.34 -2.46
C MET A 112 2.37 -9.81 -2.04
N PRO A 113 2.05 -10.78 -2.91
CA PRO A 113 2.32 -12.19 -2.64
C PRO A 113 3.81 -12.45 -2.33
N GLU A 114 4.10 -13.40 -1.45
CA GLU A 114 5.47 -13.67 -0.98
C GLU A 114 6.43 -14.05 -2.12
N ASP A 115 5.96 -14.78 -3.12
CA ASP A 115 6.72 -15.17 -4.31
C ASP A 115 7.02 -14.00 -5.26
N CYS A 116 6.34 -12.87 -5.07
CA CYS A 116 6.53 -11.62 -5.79
C CYS A 116 7.45 -10.64 -5.05
N LYS A 117 7.66 -10.85 -3.75
CA LYS A 117 8.62 -10.08 -2.97
C LYS A 117 10.03 -10.44 -3.43
N SER A 118 10.82 -9.40 -3.69
CA SER A 118 12.26 -9.51 -3.81
C SER A 118 12.90 -8.82 -2.62
N PRO A 119 14.17 -9.12 -2.28
CA PRO A 119 14.91 -8.35 -1.28
C PRO A 119 15.01 -6.85 -1.61
N ARG A 120 14.78 -6.48 -2.87
CA ARG A 120 14.76 -5.09 -3.35
C ARG A 120 13.38 -4.44 -3.25
N THR A 121 12.31 -5.22 -3.08
CA THR A 121 10.94 -4.71 -2.95
C THR A 121 10.65 -4.44 -1.49
N VAL A 122 10.30 -3.19 -1.19
CA VAL A 122 10.25 -2.68 0.18
C VAL A 122 8.83 -2.81 0.72
N SER A 123 8.67 -3.45 1.88
CA SER A 123 7.36 -3.57 2.51
C SER A 123 6.81 -2.23 3.01
N ASN A 124 7.63 -1.29 3.46
CA ASN A 124 7.21 0.09 3.79
C ASN A 124 7.74 1.07 2.75
N LEU A 125 6.86 1.70 1.96
CA LEU A 125 7.28 2.62 0.89
C LEU A 125 7.35 4.07 1.34
N LEU A 126 6.40 4.49 2.19
CA LEU A 126 6.19 5.90 2.48
C LEU A 126 5.78 6.11 3.94
N ASN A 127 6.47 7.03 4.60
CA ASN A 127 6.11 7.53 5.91
C ASN A 127 5.55 8.95 5.78
N VAL A 128 4.42 9.22 6.40
CA VAL A 128 3.81 10.55 6.48
C VAL A 128 3.61 10.92 7.95
N GLU A 129 4.39 11.88 8.42
CA GLU A 129 4.18 12.49 9.73
C GLU A 129 3.13 13.59 9.61
N VAL A 130 2.10 13.52 10.44
CA VAL A 130 0.98 14.48 10.46
C VAL A 130 0.97 15.18 11.80
N ASP A 131 0.99 16.52 11.77
CA ASP A 131 0.71 17.34 12.93
C ASP A 131 -0.79 17.68 12.97
N MET A 132 -1.49 17.23 14.01
CA MET A 132 -2.92 17.44 14.13
C MET A 132 -3.30 18.86 14.56
N ASP A 133 -2.37 19.68 15.03
CA ASP A 133 -2.64 21.08 15.38
C ASP A 133 -2.51 21.97 14.14
N THR A 134 -1.41 21.86 13.39
CA THR A 134 -1.17 22.67 12.18
C THR A 134 -1.84 22.12 10.93
N LYS A 135 -2.22 20.83 10.93
CA LYS A 135 -2.71 20.09 9.75
C LYS A 135 -1.66 19.91 8.65
N GLU A 136 -0.39 20.14 8.96
CA GLU A 136 0.71 19.92 8.03
C GLU A 136 1.15 18.47 8.02
N SER A 137 1.80 18.08 6.91
CA SER A 137 2.38 16.75 6.77
C SER A 137 3.80 16.82 6.22
N ILE A 138 4.68 15.98 6.77
CA ILE A 138 6.05 15.78 6.31
C ILE A 138 6.16 14.36 5.80
N VAL A 139 6.72 14.20 4.60
CA VAL A 139 6.79 12.91 3.92
C VAL A 139 8.22 12.44 3.80
N SER A 140 8.41 11.13 3.96
CA SER A 140 9.68 10.45 3.74
C SER A 140 9.47 9.14 3.00
N TRP A 141 9.93 9.09 1.75
CA TRP A 141 10.10 7.84 1.02
C TRP A 141 11.17 6.99 1.70
N GLN A 142 10.90 5.70 1.82
CA GLN A 142 11.81 4.77 2.48
C GLN A 142 12.83 4.21 1.49
N ASN A 143 13.96 3.73 2.02
CA ASN A 143 15.02 3.05 1.25
C ASN A 143 15.59 3.86 0.09
N GLY A 144 15.60 5.19 0.21
CA GLY A 144 16.18 6.08 -0.79
C GLY A 144 15.39 6.15 -2.10
N ILE A 145 14.12 5.74 -2.10
CA ILE A 145 13.25 5.91 -3.27
C ILE A 145 13.08 7.41 -3.52
N THR A 146 13.42 7.85 -4.73
CA THR A 146 13.21 9.22 -5.21
C THR A 146 12.76 9.15 -6.66
N PHE A 147 11.70 9.88 -7.01
CA PHE A 147 11.23 9.96 -8.38
C PHE A 147 11.68 11.28 -9.01
N SER A 148 12.28 11.22 -10.19
CA SER A 148 12.50 12.42 -11.00
C SER A 148 11.15 12.91 -11.56
N GLU A 149 11.05 14.19 -11.91
CA GLU A 149 9.85 14.74 -12.55
C GLU A 149 9.50 13.98 -13.84
N SER A 150 10.52 13.60 -14.62
CA SER A 150 10.32 12.81 -15.84
C SER A 150 9.72 11.43 -15.55
N ALA A 151 10.13 10.76 -14.47
CA ALA A 151 9.58 9.47 -14.08
C ALA A 151 8.14 9.60 -13.57
N ILE A 152 7.82 10.68 -12.85
CA ILE A 152 6.45 10.98 -12.43
C ILE A 152 5.55 11.17 -13.66
N GLN A 153 5.99 11.98 -14.62
CA GLN A 153 5.23 12.21 -15.85
C GLN A 153 5.04 10.91 -16.64
N ASP A 154 6.07 10.07 -16.70
CA ASP A 154 5.99 8.79 -17.41
C ASP A 154 5.00 7.82 -16.73
N ILE A 155 4.97 7.77 -15.39
CA ILE A 155 3.93 7.04 -14.64
C ILE A 155 2.55 7.58 -15.02
N GLU A 156 2.36 8.89 -15.00
CA GLU A 156 1.08 9.52 -15.28
C GLU A 156 0.59 9.23 -16.70
N ASN A 157 1.46 9.42 -17.68
CA ASN A 157 1.19 9.14 -19.08
C ASN A 157 0.89 7.66 -19.32
N SER A 158 1.62 6.75 -18.65
CA SER A 158 1.34 5.30 -18.73
C SER A 158 -0.06 4.94 -18.23
N LEU A 159 -0.69 5.77 -17.40
CA LEU A 159 -2.03 5.52 -16.86
C LEU A 159 -3.15 6.17 -17.68
N GLU A 160 -2.84 7.00 -18.69
CA GLU A 160 -3.84 7.61 -19.56
C GLU A 160 -4.55 6.62 -20.50
N PRO A 161 -3.85 5.63 -21.13
CA PRO A 161 -4.48 4.64 -22.01
C PRO A 161 -5.47 3.74 -21.28
N LYS A 162 -6.71 3.71 -21.76
CA LYS A 162 -7.81 2.98 -21.10
C LYS A 162 -7.83 1.49 -21.42
N ASP A 163 -7.32 1.08 -22.57
CA ASP A 163 -7.21 -0.31 -22.99
C ASP A 163 -5.77 -0.84 -22.89
N CYS A 164 -5.62 -2.16 -22.89
CA CYS A 164 -4.31 -2.81 -22.70
C CYS A 164 -3.41 -2.72 -23.93
N GLN A 165 -3.97 -2.64 -25.15
CA GLN A 165 -3.18 -2.52 -26.37
C GLN A 165 -2.46 -1.16 -26.39
N SER A 166 -3.20 -0.07 -26.21
CA SER A 166 -2.64 1.29 -26.17
C SER A 166 -1.65 1.47 -25.01
N TYR A 167 -1.93 0.87 -23.84
CA TYR A 167 -1.00 0.83 -22.71
C TYR A 167 0.31 0.12 -23.07
N ALA A 168 0.21 -1.06 -23.69
CA ALA A 168 1.35 -1.86 -24.06
C ALA A 168 2.22 -1.15 -25.13
N GLU A 169 1.60 -0.43 -26.07
CA GLU A 169 2.32 0.39 -27.07
C GLU A 169 3.12 1.52 -26.41
N TYR A 170 2.53 2.17 -25.39
CA TYR A 170 3.20 3.18 -24.58
C TYR A 170 4.44 2.60 -23.88
N ILE A 171 4.25 1.52 -23.13
CA ILE A 171 5.33 0.86 -22.39
C ILE A 171 6.40 0.27 -23.33
N GLY A 172 6.00 -0.23 -24.50
CA GLY A 172 6.94 -0.72 -25.52
C GLY A 172 7.78 0.37 -26.17
N SER A 173 7.36 1.63 -26.13
CA SER A 173 8.12 2.75 -26.71
C SER A 173 8.96 3.52 -25.68
N HIS A 174 8.58 3.48 -24.41
CA HIS A 174 9.23 4.24 -23.33
C HIS A 174 9.99 3.37 -22.33
N GLY A 175 9.78 2.05 -22.39
CA GLY A 175 10.31 1.08 -21.42
C GLY A 175 9.43 0.93 -20.19
N THR A 176 9.74 -0.06 -19.34
CA THR A 176 9.23 -0.10 -17.98
C THR A 176 10.05 0.86 -17.12
N LEU A 177 9.39 1.72 -16.35
CA LEU A 177 10.00 2.61 -15.34
C LEU A 177 11.17 1.90 -14.62
N ASN A 178 12.41 2.34 -14.90
CA ASN A 178 13.63 1.88 -14.23
C ASN A 178 13.90 2.71 -12.98
#